data_AF-A0AAT9W9W3-F1
#
_entry.id   AF-A0AAT9W9W3-F1
#
_cell.length_a   1.000
_cell.length_b   1.000
_cell.length_c   1.000
_cell.angle_alpha   90.00
_cell.angle_beta   90.00
_cell.angle_gamma   90.00
#
_symmetry.space_group_name_H-M   'P 1'
#
loop_
_entity.id
_entity.type
_entity.pdbx_description
1 polymer ?
#
loop_
_entity_poly.entity_id
_entity_poly.type
_entity_poly.pdbx_seq_one_letter_code
_entity_poly.pdbx_strand_id
1 'polypeptide(L)'
;MRSFISLRRIFALACVLLMAAPALAEVPNKNAKPAYAEEQTIMQTEQRTIDQGFTSPASGKLHMDRHYLGPYGETEGTVLVQRGGNTWRLLRNGPVATASGWLLLVTPLLIFGFYFVVGPDRSRQDSGVRIERFTRWQRWVHWSTAISFSALAITGLLLFFGKYLFMPWMGHDAYAWLAALSKWIHNFVGPLFIVCSVIMFFTFVRDNIWRRWDWNWIKHLGGIISHKHVPAGYFNAGEKIWFWGAVVLLGLLMSATGLVLDFVNFHPTRYQLQIADYLHIAGATLYIFGSMGHIYLGTIGTPGAYEAMRHGTVDANWARAHHEIWYEEVVQQTPPTAPAPNPRGRI
;
A
#
# COMPACT_ATOMS: atom_id res chain seq x y z
N MET A 1 -18.04 28.57 15.54
CA MET A 1 -17.03 27.95 16.45
C MET A 1 -17.55 26.75 17.26
N ARG A 2 -18.84 26.67 17.66
CA ARG A 2 -19.34 25.53 18.45
C ARG A 2 -19.46 24.19 17.70
N SER A 3 -19.65 24.17 16.37
CA SER A 3 -19.74 22.91 15.60
C SER A 3 -18.38 22.23 15.35
N PHE A 4 -17.28 22.99 15.29
CA PHE A 4 -15.93 22.45 15.10
C PHE A 4 -15.41 21.66 16.31
N ILE A 5 -15.85 22.02 17.53
CA ILE A 5 -15.52 21.30 18.75
C ILE A 5 -16.29 19.97 18.83
N SER A 6 -17.53 19.95 18.31
CA SER A 6 -18.34 18.74 18.18
C SER A 6 -17.70 17.73 17.23
N LEU A 7 -17.24 18.16 16.06
CA LEU A 7 -16.64 17.27 15.06
C LEU A 7 -15.31 16.65 15.53
N ARG A 8 -14.47 17.42 16.23
CA ARG A 8 -13.23 16.92 16.84
C ARG A 8 -13.49 15.88 17.94
N ARG A 9 -14.56 16.05 18.72
CA ARG A 9 -14.95 15.09 19.76
C ARG A 9 -15.52 13.82 19.15
N ILE A 10 -16.32 13.93 18.09
CA ILE A 10 -16.85 12.76 17.35
C ILE A 10 -15.70 11.98 16.71
N PHE A 11 -14.72 12.67 16.10
CA PHE A 11 -13.55 12.04 15.51
C PHE A 11 -12.67 11.36 16.57
N ALA A 12 -12.41 12.02 17.70
CA ALA A 12 -11.66 11.43 18.81
C ALA A 12 -12.40 10.24 19.44
N LEU A 13 -13.72 10.32 19.60
CA LEU A 13 -14.54 9.22 20.10
C LEU A 13 -14.55 8.03 19.14
N ALA A 14 -14.62 8.28 17.82
CA ALA A 14 -14.49 7.26 16.80
C ALA A 14 -13.11 6.59 16.83
N CYS A 15 -12.03 7.36 16.96
CA CYS A 15 -10.66 6.82 17.12
C CYS A 15 -10.50 6.00 18.41
N VAL A 16 -11.12 6.42 19.52
CA VAL A 16 -11.08 5.68 20.80
C VAL A 16 -11.93 4.40 20.73
N LEU A 17 -13.11 4.44 20.12
CA LEU A 17 -13.95 3.24 19.89
C LEU A 17 -13.28 2.26 18.92
N LEU A 18 -12.51 2.75 17.94
CA LEU A 18 -11.70 1.94 17.02
C LEU A 18 -10.49 1.28 17.70
N MET A 19 -9.92 1.91 18.74
CA MET A 19 -8.83 1.34 19.55
C MET A 19 -9.34 0.39 20.64
N ALA A 20 -10.61 0.50 21.05
CA ALA A 20 -11.20 -0.28 22.15
C ALA A 20 -11.80 -1.63 21.71
N ALA A 21 -11.67 -2.03 20.44
CA ALA A 21 -12.19 -3.30 19.95
C ALA A 21 -11.13 -4.40 19.69
N PRO A 22 -10.31 -4.82 20.68
CA PRO A 22 -9.70 -6.15 20.66
C PRO A 22 -10.42 -7.03 21.68
N ALA A 23 -11.68 -7.40 21.46
CA ALA A 23 -12.36 -8.32 22.38
C ALA A 23 -13.48 -9.20 21.77
N LEU A 24 -13.94 -8.95 20.54
CA LEU A 24 -15.12 -9.66 20.01
C LEU A 24 -14.85 -10.56 18.81
N ALA A 25 -13.59 -10.89 18.53
CA ALA A 25 -13.23 -11.92 17.55
C ALA A 25 -13.03 -13.31 18.18
N GLU A 26 -13.56 -13.53 19.38
CA GLU A 26 -13.72 -14.89 19.92
C GLU A 26 -14.97 -15.48 19.29
N VAL A 27 -14.80 -16.42 18.36
CA VAL A 27 -15.90 -17.31 17.93
C VAL A 27 -16.14 -18.24 19.11
N PRO A 28 -17.25 -18.13 19.88
CA PRO A 28 -17.51 -19.03 20.98
C PRO A 28 -18.01 -20.34 20.37
N ASN A 29 -17.09 -21.21 19.96
CA ASN A 29 -17.46 -22.54 19.50
C ASN A 29 -17.73 -23.42 20.72
N LYS A 30 -18.94 -23.35 21.28
CA LYS A 30 -19.39 -24.16 22.41
C LYS A 30 -19.53 -25.66 22.10
N ASN A 31 -19.22 -26.09 20.88
CA ASN A 31 -19.36 -27.48 20.42
C ASN A 31 -18.05 -28.11 19.91
N ALA A 32 -16.90 -27.45 20.04
CA ALA A 32 -15.63 -28.12 19.83
C ALA A 32 -15.39 -29.05 21.03
N LYS A 33 -15.53 -30.38 20.83
CA LYS A 33 -14.91 -31.34 21.76
C LYS A 33 -13.41 -31.10 21.67
N PRO A 34 -12.76 -30.65 22.74
CA PRO A 34 -11.34 -30.37 22.68
C PRO A 34 -10.58 -31.70 22.66
N ALA A 35 -9.57 -31.79 21.80
CA ALA A 35 -8.59 -32.88 21.83
C ALA A 35 -7.64 -32.67 23.04
N TYR A 36 -8.16 -32.41 24.24
CA TYR A 36 -7.35 -31.92 25.36
C TYR A 36 -6.39 -32.97 25.93
N ALA A 37 -6.67 -34.26 25.80
CA ALA A 37 -5.83 -35.29 26.41
C ALA A 37 -4.47 -35.40 25.72
N GLU A 38 -4.44 -35.56 24.39
CA GLU A 38 -3.19 -35.61 23.63
C GLU A 38 -2.49 -34.24 23.61
N GLU A 39 -3.23 -33.14 23.41
CA GLU A 39 -2.64 -31.80 23.40
C GLU A 39 -1.96 -31.44 24.74
N GLN A 40 -2.54 -31.78 25.90
CA GLN A 40 -1.91 -31.54 27.21
C GLN A 40 -0.70 -32.43 27.45
N THR A 41 -0.77 -33.71 27.09
CA THR A 41 0.37 -34.64 27.28
C THR A 41 1.56 -34.23 26.42
N ILE A 42 1.31 -33.76 25.21
CA ILE A 42 2.35 -33.24 24.32
C ILE A 42 2.91 -31.91 24.88
N MET A 43 2.06 -30.95 25.27
CA MET A 43 2.53 -29.68 25.84
C MET A 43 3.37 -29.87 27.11
N GLN A 44 3.04 -30.86 27.96
CA GLN A 44 3.85 -31.22 29.13
C GLN A 44 5.19 -31.86 28.75
N THR A 45 5.26 -32.57 27.62
CA THR A 45 6.49 -33.19 27.11
C THR A 45 7.43 -32.15 26.47
N GLU A 46 6.86 -31.15 25.79
CA GLU A 46 7.57 -30.06 25.09
C GLU A 46 7.98 -28.90 26.01
N GLN A 47 7.54 -28.88 27.26
CA GLN A 47 7.96 -27.88 28.26
C GLN A 47 9.49 -27.89 28.50
N ARG A 48 10.19 -28.93 28.03
CA ARG A 48 11.65 -29.10 28.12
C ARG A 48 12.41 -28.79 26.83
N THR A 49 11.72 -28.50 25.72
CA THR A 49 12.36 -28.12 24.45
C THR A 49 12.60 -26.61 24.41
N ILE A 50 13.85 -26.21 24.22
CA ILE A 50 14.25 -24.80 24.15
C ILE A 50 13.76 -24.23 22.82
N ASP A 51 12.87 -23.24 22.88
CA ASP A 51 12.47 -22.44 21.73
C ASP A 51 13.70 -21.71 21.19
N GLN A 52 14.22 -22.13 20.04
CA GLN A 52 15.26 -21.40 19.34
C GLN A 52 14.61 -20.25 18.57
N GLY A 53 14.51 -19.11 19.27
CA GLY A 53 13.84 -17.91 18.80
C GLY A 53 14.26 -17.44 17.40
N PHE A 54 13.51 -16.44 16.91
CA PHE A 54 13.51 -15.91 15.52
C PHE A 54 14.87 -15.72 14.84
N THR A 55 15.95 -15.52 15.61
CA THR A 55 17.30 -15.24 15.10
C THR A 55 18.20 -16.46 14.95
N SER A 56 17.76 -17.67 15.35
CA SER A 56 18.59 -18.87 15.25
C SER A 56 18.59 -19.46 13.83
N PRO A 57 19.76 -19.81 13.25
CA PRO A 57 19.85 -20.55 11.99
C PRO A 57 19.15 -21.93 12.02
N ALA A 58 18.93 -22.49 13.21
CA ALA A 58 18.19 -23.74 13.40
C ALA A 58 16.67 -23.53 13.50
N SER A 59 16.20 -22.29 13.67
CA SER A 59 14.77 -21.91 13.71
C SER A 59 14.02 -22.32 12.44
N GLY A 60 14.69 -22.36 11.28
CA GLY A 60 14.08 -22.84 10.03
C GLY A 60 13.81 -24.35 9.98
N LYS A 61 14.44 -25.17 10.84
CA LYS A 61 14.31 -26.64 10.81
C LYS A 61 13.29 -27.17 11.83
N LEU A 62 13.16 -26.54 13.01
CA LEU A 62 12.48 -27.13 14.17
C LEU A 62 11.16 -26.47 14.57
N HIS A 63 10.81 -25.29 14.04
CA HIS A 63 10.19 -24.33 14.96
C HIS A 63 8.67 -24.19 15.02
N MET A 64 7.86 -25.13 14.56
CA MET A 64 6.40 -24.96 14.73
C MET A 64 5.70 -26.31 14.91
N ASP A 65 5.84 -26.89 16.10
CA ASP A 65 5.18 -28.08 16.67
C ASP A 65 4.58 -29.01 15.62
N ARG A 66 5.46 -29.87 15.09
CA ARG A 66 5.12 -30.92 14.14
C ARG A 66 5.03 -32.25 14.88
N HIS A 67 3.85 -32.85 14.84
CA HIS A 67 3.65 -34.21 15.35
C HIS A 67 3.89 -35.20 14.22
N TYR A 68 4.90 -36.06 14.35
CA TYR A 68 5.27 -37.00 13.28
C TYR A 68 4.73 -38.41 13.55
N LEU A 69 4.30 -39.11 12.49
CA LEU A 69 4.03 -40.56 12.49
C LEU A 69 5.31 -41.42 12.38
N GLY A 70 6.49 -40.81 12.20
CA GLY A 70 7.75 -41.52 11.93
C GLY A 70 9.00 -40.70 12.33
N PRO A 71 10.22 -41.20 12.02
CA PRO A 71 11.47 -40.52 12.37
C PRO A 71 11.52 -39.08 11.91
N TYR A 72 12.01 -38.20 12.78
CA TYR A 72 12.14 -36.78 12.51
C TYR A 72 13.05 -36.53 11.29
N GLY A 73 12.55 -35.76 10.31
CA GLY A 73 13.39 -35.15 9.28
C GLY A 73 13.27 -35.71 7.86
N GLU A 74 12.43 -36.72 7.59
CA GLU A 74 12.41 -37.32 6.25
C GLU A 74 11.44 -36.62 5.26
N THR A 75 10.23 -36.22 5.68
CA THR A 75 9.31 -35.39 4.88
C THR A 75 8.26 -34.69 5.77
N GLU A 76 7.64 -33.59 5.31
CA GLU A 76 6.46 -33.00 5.98
C GLU A 76 5.19 -33.86 5.83
N GLY A 77 5.24 -34.90 4.98
CA GLY A 77 4.09 -35.80 4.70
C GLY A 77 3.69 -36.70 5.87
N THR A 78 4.52 -36.79 6.91
CA THR A 78 4.24 -37.56 8.13
C THR A 78 3.75 -36.69 9.29
N VAL A 79 3.48 -35.40 9.05
CA VAL A 79 3.04 -34.43 10.08
C VAL A 79 1.51 -34.48 10.25
N LEU A 80 1.05 -34.88 11.44
CA LEU A 80 -0.39 -34.94 11.81
C LEU A 80 -0.96 -33.59 12.24
N VAL A 81 -0.22 -32.86 13.07
CA VAL A 81 -0.62 -31.56 13.63
C VAL A 81 0.53 -30.59 13.46
N GLN A 82 0.24 -29.42 12.89
CA GLN A 82 1.18 -28.32 12.74
C GLN A 82 0.67 -27.10 13.51
N ARG A 83 1.06 -26.93 14.79
CA ARG A 83 0.49 -25.84 15.60
C ARG A 83 0.80 -24.46 15.03
N GLY A 84 1.99 -24.24 14.47
CA GLY A 84 2.30 -22.94 13.84
C GLY A 84 1.45 -22.63 12.61
N GLY A 85 0.96 -23.64 11.89
CA GLY A 85 -0.03 -23.43 10.81
C GLY A 85 -1.38 -22.98 11.36
N ASN A 86 -1.80 -23.55 12.49
CA ASN A 86 -2.99 -23.11 13.18
C ASN A 86 -2.85 -21.69 13.74
N THR A 87 -1.72 -21.37 14.37
CA THR A 87 -1.39 -20.02 14.83
C THR A 87 -1.40 -19.03 13.66
N TRP A 88 -0.77 -19.39 12.53
CA TRP A 88 -0.81 -18.59 11.31
C TRP A 88 -2.22 -18.32 10.82
N ARG A 89 -3.04 -19.36 10.71
CA ARG A 89 -4.44 -19.24 10.29
C ARG A 89 -5.24 -18.34 11.21
N LEU A 90 -5.08 -18.49 12.54
CA LEU A 90 -5.79 -17.69 13.54
C LEU A 90 -5.38 -16.22 13.49
N LEU A 91 -4.09 -15.91 13.41
CA LEU A 91 -3.59 -14.54 13.32
C LEU A 91 -3.98 -13.89 12.00
N ARG A 92 -3.77 -14.59 10.87
CA ARG A 92 -4.10 -14.13 9.52
C ARG A 92 -5.58 -13.81 9.37
N ASN A 93 -6.46 -14.75 9.72
CA ASN A 93 -7.91 -14.60 9.49
C ASN A 93 -8.62 -13.82 10.60
N GLY A 94 -7.99 -13.65 11.76
CA GLY A 94 -8.53 -12.88 12.88
C GLY A 94 -7.93 -11.47 12.93
N PRO A 95 -6.95 -11.20 13.83
CA PRO A 95 -6.39 -9.87 14.04
C PRO A 95 -5.89 -9.17 12.77
N VAL A 96 -5.14 -9.86 11.91
CA VAL A 96 -4.53 -9.26 10.71
C VAL A 96 -5.61 -8.87 9.70
N ALA A 97 -6.52 -9.78 9.36
CA ALA A 97 -7.65 -9.49 8.48
C ALA A 97 -8.52 -8.36 9.02
N THR A 98 -8.81 -8.36 10.33
CA THR A 98 -9.63 -7.33 10.97
C THR A 98 -8.97 -5.96 10.89
N ALA A 99 -7.70 -5.84 11.29
CA ALA A 99 -6.95 -4.59 11.23
C ALA A 99 -6.83 -4.07 9.80
N SER A 100 -6.51 -4.96 8.85
CA SER A 100 -6.38 -4.60 7.44
C SER A 100 -7.72 -4.15 6.86
N GLY A 101 -8.80 -4.87 7.15
CA GLY A 101 -10.15 -4.52 6.70
C GLY A 101 -10.59 -3.16 7.23
N TRP A 102 -10.41 -2.90 8.53
CA TRP A 102 -10.74 -1.60 9.12
C TRP A 102 -9.93 -0.46 8.51
N LEU A 103 -8.61 -0.63 8.38
CA LEU A 103 -7.75 0.40 7.80
C LEU A 103 -8.21 0.74 6.37
N LEU A 104 -8.44 -0.28 5.53
CA LEU A 104 -8.84 -0.08 4.14
C LEU A 104 -10.26 0.46 3.97
N LEU A 105 -11.17 0.20 4.91
CA LEU A 105 -12.54 0.75 4.89
C LEU A 105 -12.61 2.17 5.46
N VAL A 106 -11.85 2.47 6.50
CA VAL A 106 -11.83 3.80 7.14
C VAL A 106 -11.13 4.82 6.24
N THR A 107 -10.11 4.42 5.50
CA THR A 107 -9.34 5.31 4.62
C THR A 107 -10.17 6.10 3.60
N PRO A 108 -11.04 5.49 2.78
CA PRO A 108 -11.89 6.25 1.87
C PRO A 108 -12.83 7.20 2.61
N LEU A 109 -13.32 6.83 3.81
CA LEU A 109 -14.13 7.73 4.65
C LEU A 109 -13.32 8.93 5.16
N LEU A 110 -12.06 8.72 5.53
CA LEU A 110 -11.15 9.79 5.91
C LEU A 110 -10.86 10.73 4.74
N ILE A 111 -10.60 10.18 3.55
CA ILE A 111 -10.40 10.97 2.33
C ILE A 111 -11.66 11.78 2.01
N PHE A 112 -12.83 11.16 2.09
CA PHE A 112 -14.11 11.84 1.88
C PHE A 112 -14.30 12.97 2.91
N GLY A 113 -14.14 12.69 4.21
CA GLY A 113 -14.22 13.71 5.25
C GLY A 113 -13.22 14.85 5.06
N PHE A 114 -11.99 14.51 4.68
CA PHE A 114 -10.95 15.49 4.36
C PHE A 114 -11.34 16.38 3.18
N TYR A 115 -11.89 15.80 2.11
CA TYR A 115 -12.39 16.55 0.96
C TYR A 115 -13.47 17.56 1.34
N PHE A 116 -14.42 17.23 2.21
CA PHE A 116 -15.45 18.18 2.64
C PHE A 116 -14.95 19.26 3.59
N VAL A 117 -13.96 18.96 4.42
CA VAL A 117 -13.45 19.90 5.42
C VAL A 117 -12.43 20.87 4.85
N VAL A 118 -11.48 20.37 4.06
CA VAL A 118 -10.37 21.16 3.50
C VAL A 118 -10.69 21.60 2.07
N GLY A 119 -11.34 20.75 1.29
CA GLY A 119 -11.60 21.02 -0.12
C GLY A 119 -10.36 20.83 -1.00
N PRO A 120 -10.56 20.84 -2.33
CA PRO A 120 -9.46 20.81 -3.29
C PRO A 120 -8.69 22.13 -3.27
N ASP A 121 -7.41 22.11 -3.63
CA ASP A 121 -6.66 23.35 -3.78
C ASP A 121 -7.28 24.26 -4.86
N ARG A 122 -7.47 25.54 -4.51
CA ARG A 122 -8.13 26.57 -5.34
C ARG A 122 -7.16 27.64 -5.82
N SER A 123 -5.86 27.44 -5.70
CA SER A 123 -4.79 28.40 -6.08
C SER A 123 -4.76 28.82 -7.57
N ARG A 124 -5.81 28.56 -8.34
CA ARG A 124 -5.81 28.45 -9.80
C ARG A 124 -6.45 29.66 -10.47
N GLN A 125 -5.62 30.50 -11.09
CA GLN A 125 -6.01 31.22 -12.31
C GLN A 125 -5.28 30.55 -13.47
N ASP A 126 -5.99 29.97 -14.42
CA ASP A 126 -5.37 29.32 -15.59
C ASP A 126 -4.70 30.38 -16.45
N SER A 127 -3.40 30.23 -16.70
CA SER A 127 -2.63 31.18 -17.52
C SER A 127 -2.79 30.91 -19.02
N GLY A 128 -3.31 29.73 -19.39
CA GLY A 128 -3.31 29.22 -20.77
C GLY A 128 -1.93 28.78 -21.28
N VAL A 129 -0.85 29.08 -20.55
CA VAL A 129 0.52 28.68 -20.89
C VAL A 129 0.80 27.32 -20.28
N ARG A 130 1.14 26.34 -21.13
CA ARG A 130 1.41 24.96 -20.73
C ARG A 130 2.91 24.69 -20.78
N ILE A 131 3.43 24.07 -19.73
CA ILE A 131 4.82 23.60 -19.65
C ILE A 131 4.86 22.08 -19.57
N GLU A 132 5.86 21.46 -20.20
CA GLU A 132 6.07 20.02 -20.09
C GLU A 132 6.59 19.67 -18.70
N ARG A 133 5.82 18.85 -17.97
CA ARG A 133 6.20 18.32 -16.66
C ARG A 133 6.76 16.92 -16.80
N PHE A 134 6.02 16.01 -17.44
CA PHE A 134 6.40 14.60 -17.58
C PHE A 134 6.57 14.24 -19.04
N THR A 135 7.69 13.62 -19.38
CA THR A 135 7.95 13.05 -20.71
C THR A 135 7.02 11.88 -21.01
N ARG A 136 6.93 11.50 -22.29
CA ARG A 136 6.16 10.31 -22.69
C ARG A 136 6.63 9.06 -21.93
N TRP A 137 7.94 8.82 -21.88
CA TRP A 137 8.52 7.67 -21.17
C TRP A 137 8.07 7.59 -19.70
N GLN A 138 8.22 8.69 -18.96
CA GLN A 138 7.80 8.79 -17.54
C GLN A 138 6.33 8.42 -17.34
N ARG A 139 5.44 8.87 -18.24
CA ARG A 139 4.01 8.54 -18.18
C ARG A 139 3.75 7.07 -18.44
N TRP A 140 4.40 6.48 -19.45
CA TRP A 140 4.24 5.06 -19.75
C TRP A 140 4.69 4.17 -18.59
N VAL A 141 5.85 4.45 -18.01
CA VAL A 141 6.36 3.75 -16.82
C VAL A 141 5.37 3.86 -15.67
N HIS A 142 4.88 5.07 -15.38
CA HIS A 142 3.88 5.28 -14.34
C HIS A 142 2.59 4.47 -14.56
N TRP A 143 1.97 4.59 -15.74
CA TRP A 143 0.71 3.90 -16.03
C TRP A 143 0.88 2.37 -16.04
N SER A 144 2.03 1.87 -16.48
CA SER A 144 2.33 0.43 -16.45
C SER A 144 2.41 -0.08 -15.02
N THR A 145 3.09 0.64 -14.12
CA THR A 145 3.15 0.32 -12.69
C THR A 145 1.78 0.48 -12.02
N ALA A 146 1.03 1.54 -12.34
CA ALA A 146 -0.28 1.80 -11.73
C ALA A 146 -1.32 0.73 -12.12
N ILE A 147 -1.34 0.30 -13.38
CA ILE A 147 -2.26 -0.74 -13.87
C ILE A 147 -1.90 -2.11 -13.26
N SER A 148 -0.61 -2.48 -13.27
CA SER A 148 -0.15 -3.73 -12.65
C SER A 148 -0.43 -3.75 -11.14
N PHE A 149 -0.12 -2.66 -10.42
CA PHE A 149 -0.47 -2.50 -9.01
C PHE A 149 -1.97 -2.65 -8.78
N SER A 150 -2.81 -2.00 -9.58
CA SER A 150 -4.27 -2.05 -9.42
C SER A 150 -4.81 -3.47 -9.60
N ALA A 151 -4.32 -4.19 -10.62
CA ALA A 151 -4.67 -5.60 -10.83
C ALA A 151 -4.25 -6.47 -9.63
N LEU A 152 -3.04 -6.28 -9.10
CA LEU A 152 -2.53 -7.00 -7.93
C LEU A 152 -3.30 -6.66 -6.65
N ALA A 153 -3.61 -5.39 -6.42
CA ALA A 153 -4.37 -4.94 -5.27
C ALA A 153 -5.78 -5.53 -5.26
N ILE A 154 -6.50 -5.47 -6.38
CA ILE A 154 -7.86 -6.01 -6.50
C ILE A 154 -7.84 -7.53 -6.30
N THR A 155 -6.97 -8.24 -7.01
CA THR A 155 -6.87 -9.70 -6.89
C THR A 155 -6.40 -10.14 -5.51
N GLY A 156 -5.46 -9.43 -4.90
CA GLY A 156 -4.99 -9.68 -3.54
C GLY A 156 -6.10 -9.51 -2.49
N LEU A 157 -6.92 -8.45 -2.61
CA LEU A 157 -8.08 -8.26 -1.75
C LEU A 157 -9.13 -9.37 -1.94
N LEU A 158 -9.38 -9.79 -3.18
CA LEU A 158 -10.27 -10.91 -3.48
C LEU A 158 -9.73 -12.23 -2.90
N LEU A 159 -8.43 -12.49 -2.97
CA LEU A 159 -7.84 -13.70 -2.38
C LEU A 159 -7.84 -13.67 -0.85
N PHE A 160 -7.67 -12.49 -0.25
CA PHE A 160 -7.58 -12.34 1.20
C PHE A 160 -8.95 -12.33 1.89
N PHE A 161 -9.89 -11.52 1.42
CA PHE A 161 -11.22 -11.36 2.02
C PHE A 161 -12.33 -12.12 1.28
N GLY A 162 -12.06 -12.61 0.07
CA GLY A 162 -13.05 -13.19 -0.83
C GLY A 162 -13.97 -14.21 -0.21
N LYS A 163 -13.38 -15.17 0.52
CA LYS A 163 -14.12 -16.28 1.13
C LYS A 163 -15.18 -15.79 2.12
N TYR A 164 -14.93 -14.70 2.84
CA TYR A 164 -15.86 -14.19 3.85
C TYR A 164 -16.85 -13.18 3.27
N LEU A 165 -16.42 -12.37 2.28
CA LEU A 165 -17.25 -11.32 1.72
C LEU A 165 -18.11 -11.76 0.53
N PHE A 166 -17.63 -12.71 -0.27
CA PHE A 166 -18.21 -13.03 -1.57
C PHE A 166 -18.92 -14.39 -1.58
N MET A 167 -18.26 -15.43 -1.04
CA MET A 167 -18.81 -16.80 -1.01
C MET A 167 -20.24 -16.90 -0.40
N PRO A 168 -20.61 -16.18 0.68
CA PRO A 168 -21.93 -16.34 1.29
C PRO A 168 -23.11 -16.01 0.37
N TRP A 169 -22.93 -15.09 -0.59
CA TRP A 169 -24.02 -14.66 -1.49
C TRP A 169 -23.84 -15.13 -2.93
N MET A 170 -22.62 -15.47 -3.38
CA MET A 170 -22.39 -15.98 -4.73
C MET A 170 -22.35 -17.52 -4.83
N GLY A 171 -22.22 -18.22 -3.70
CA GLY A 171 -22.05 -19.67 -3.66
C GLY A 171 -20.61 -20.14 -3.93
N HIS A 172 -20.37 -21.43 -3.72
CA HIS A 172 -19.03 -22.02 -3.79
C HIS A 172 -18.44 -22.02 -5.20
N ASP A 173 -19.23 -22.38 -6.22
CA ASP A 173 -18.74 -22.56 -7.60
C ASP A 173 -18.33 -21.23 -8.24
N ALA A 174 -19.15 -20.20 -8.10
CA ALA A 174 -18.84 -18.86 -8.61
C ALA A 174 -17.61 -18.28 -7.91
N TYR A 175 -17.50 -18.46 -6.58
CA TYR A 175 -16.33 -18.01 -5.84
C TYR A 175 -15.06 -18.76 -6.23
N ALA A 176 -15.14 -20.08 -6.43
CA ALA A 176 -14.00 -20.88 -6.84
C ALA A 176 -13.44 -20.40 -8.19
N TRP A 177 -14.32 -20.10 -9.16
CA TRP A 177 -13.93 -19.51 -10.44
C TRP A 177 -13.27 -18.13 -10.26
N LEU A 178 -13.88 -17.24 -9.47
CA LEU A 178 -13.34 -15.91 -9.21
C LEU A 178 -11.97 -15.95 -8.50
N ALA A 179 -11.82 -16.82 -7.52
CA ALA A 179 -10.58 -17.01 -6.78
C ALA A 179 -9.49 -17.61 -7.67
N ALA A 180 -9.84 -18.58 -8.53
CA ALA A 180 -8.91 -19.14 -9.51
C ALA A 180 -8.42 -18.06 -10.47
N LEU A 181 -9.33 -17.31 -11.09
CA LEU A 181 -8.99 -16.20 -11.99
C LEU A 181 -8.13 -15.15 -11.29
N SER A 182 -8.48 -14.77 -10.06
CA SER A 182 -7.72 -13.80 -9.28
C SER A 182 -6.30 -14.29 -9.02
N LYS A 183 -6.11 -15.57 -8.67
CA LYS A 183 -4.79 -16.18 -8.48
C LYS A 183 -3.97 -16.16 -9.77
N TRP A 184 -4.57 -16.54 -10.91
CA TRP A 184 -3.89 -16.50 -12.20
C TRP A 184 -3.42 -15.08 -12.55
N ILE A 185 -4.30 -14.09 -12.44
CA ILE A 185 -3.92 -12.69 -12.69
C ILE A 185 -2.84 -12.25 -11.71
N HIS A 186 -2.98 -12.56 -10.42
CA HIS A 186 -2.04 -12.11 -9.39
C HIS A 186 -0.63 -12.66 -9.63
N ASN A 187 -0.51 -13.96 -9.87
CA ASN A 187 0.78 -14.62 -10.03
C ASN A 187 1.46 -14.22 -11.35
N PHE A 188 0.71 -13.99 -12.43
CA PHE A 188 1.30 -13.57 -13.72
C PHE A 188 1.61 -12.07 -13.79
N VAL A 189 0.80 -11.22 -13.16
CA VAL A 189 1.04 -9.77 -13.11
C VAL A 189 2.12 -9.40 -12.09
N GLY A 190 2.33 -10.24 -11.06
CA GLY A 190 3.36 -10.05 -10.03
C GLY A 190 4.74 -9.76 -10.62
N PRO A 191 5.33 -10.67 -11.43
CA PRO A 191 6.61 -10.45 -12.09
C PRO A 191 6.65 -9.19 -12.97
N LEU A 192 5.55 -8.86 -13.67
CA LEU A 192 5.46 -7.63 -14.45
C LEU A 192 5.56 -6.40 -13.55
N PHE A 193 4.89 -6.38 -12.40
CA PHE A 193 4.97 -5.29 -11.43
C PHE A 193 6.39 -5.11 -10.87
N ILE A 194 7.14 -6.20 -10.66
CA ILE A 194 8.55 -6.13 -10.23
C ILE A 194 9.38 -5.39 -11.29
N VAL A 195 9.26 -5.78 -12.56
CA VAL A 195 9.98 -5.12 -13.66
C VAL A 195 9.59 -3.65 -13.77
N CYS A 196 8.29 -3.34 -13.74
CA CYS A 196 7.79 -1.97 -13.78
C CYS A 196 8.29 -1.14 -12.59
N SER A 197 8.38 -1.71 -11.39
CA SER A 197 8.88 -1.03 -10.18
C SER A 197 10.38 -0.71 -10.28
N VAL A 198 11.18 -1.62 -10.82
CA VAL A 198 12.62 -1.38 -11.08
C VAL A 198 12.80 -0.26 -12.10
N ILE A 199 12.03 -0.28 -13.20
CA ILE A 199 12.08 0.78 -14.21
C ILE A 199 11.61 2.12 -13.62
N MET A 200 10.56 2.11 -12.79
CA MET A 200 10.07 3.29 -12.06
C MET A 200 11.18 3.90 -11.19
N PHE A 201 11.92 3.08 -10.45
CA PHE A 201 13.04 3.55 -9.63
C PHE A 201 14.06 4.31 -10.47
N PHE A 202 14.62 3.69 -11.51
CA PHE A 202 15.66 4.34 -12.32
C PHE A 202 15.14 5.56 -13.09
N THR A 203 13.86 5.56 -13.47
CA THR A 203 13.25 6.68 -14.19
C THR A 203 13.08 7.93 -13.31
N PHE A 204 12.82 7.76 -12.01
CA PHE A 204 12.45 8.88 -11.13
C PHE A 204 13.42 9.15 -9.97
N VAL A 205 14.41 8.28 -9.71
CA VAL A 205 15.31 8.39 -8.54
C VAL A 205 16.05 9.73 -8.50
N ARG A 206 16.52 10.22 -9.65
CA ARG A 206 17.31 11.46 -9.73
C ARG A 206 16.54 12.66 -9.18
N ASP A 207 15.26 12.76 -9.52
CA ASP A 207 14.43 13.90 -9.15
C ASP A 207 13.79 13.71 -7.74
N ASN A 208 13.94 12.52 -7.15
CA ASN A 208 13.46 12.17 -5.79
C ASN A 208 14.54 12.20 -4.70
N ILE A 209 15.73 12.75 -5.00
CA ILE A 209 16.79 12.95 -3.99
C ILE A 209 16.35 14.03 -3.00
N TRP A 210 16.58 13.77 -1.71
CA TRP A 210 16.30 14.71 -0.62
C TRP A 210 17.16 15.97 -0.72
N ARG A 211 16.52 17.13 -0.57
CA ARG A 211 17.10 18.47 -0.63
C ARG A 211 16.73 19.24 0.63
N ARG A 212 17.46 20.31 0.93
CA ARG A 212 17.27 21.09 2.17
C ARG A 212 15.86 21.68 2.29
N TRP A 213 15.27 22.11 1.17
CA TRP A 213 13.92 22.68 1.14
C TRP A 213 12.80 21.66 1.44
N ASP A 214 13.04 20.36 1.24
CA ASP A 214 12.05 19.32 1.54
C ASP A 214 11.71 19.29 3.03
N TRP A 215 12.69 19.58 3.90
CA TRP A 215 12.45 19.69 5.34
C TRP A 215 11.57 20.87 5.72
N ASN A 216 11.65 21.98 4.97
CA ASN A 216 10.73 23.09 5.16
C ASN A 216 9.31 22.71 4.72
N TRP A 217 9.18 21.96 3.63
CA TRP A 217 7.91 21.42 3.17
C TRP A 217 7.27 20.50 4.20
N ILE A 218 8.05 19.57 4.79
CA ILE A 218 7.58 18.63 5.82
C ILE A 218 7.09 19.38 7.08
N LYS A 219 7.84 20.38 7.56
CA LYS A 219 7.46 21.18 8.73
C LYS A 219 6.10 21.87 8.58
N HIS A 220 5.74 22.21 7.35
CA HIS A 220 4.49 22.87 7.02
C HIS A 220 3.42 21.91 6.45
N LEU A 221 3.71 20.60 6.41
CA LEU A 221 2.86 19.57 5.79
C LEU A 221 2.40 19.97 4.38
N GLY A 222 3.32 20.58 3.62
CA GLY A 222 3.05 21.07 2.26
C GLY A 222 2.01 22.18 2.16
N GLY A 223 1.64 22.81 3.27
CA GLY A 223 0.57 23.80 3.27
C GLY A 223 -0.82 23.20 3.01
N ILE A 224 -0.96 21.87 2.98
CA ILE A 224 -2.19 21.18 2.57
C ILE A 224 -3.40 21.59 3.42
N ILE A 225 -3.21 21.83 4.72
CA ILE A 225 -4.27 22.24 5.65
C ILE A 225 -4.40 23.76 5.73
N SER A 226 -3.30 24.49 5.56
CA SER A 226 -3.26 25.95 5.74
C SER A 226 -3.49 26.74 4.45
N HIS A 227 -3.48 26.06 3.30
CA HIS A 227 -3.44 26.60 1.95
C HIS A 227 -2.34 27.65 1.73
N LYS A 228 -1.30 27.64 2.57
CA LYS A 228 -0.14 28.52 2.41
C LYS A 228 0.79 27.91 1.38
N HIS A 229 1.26 28.75 0.47
CA HIS A 229 2.29 28.38 -0.49
C HIS A 229 3.56 27.94 0.22
N VAL A 230 4.07 26.75 -0.13
CA VAL A 230 5.34 26.23 0.38
C VAL A 230 6.20 25.82 -0.82
N PRO A 231 7.37 26.45 -1.02
CA PRO A 231 8.21 26.18 -2.18
C PRO A 231 8.60 24.70 -2.27
N ALA A 232 8.53 24.14 -3.48
CA ALA A 232 8.91 22.75 -3.76
C ALA A 232 9.64 22.65 -5.10
N GLY A 233 10.53 21.65 -5.21
CA GLY A 233 11.22 21.31 -6.46
C GLY A 233 10.33 20.49 -7.40
N TYR A 234 10.95 19.76 -8.34
CA TYR A 234 10.22 18.96 -9.33
C TYR A 234 9.22 18.00 -8.69
N PHE A 235 9.65 17.26 -7.67
CA PHE A 235 8.80 16.57 -6.72
C PHE A 235 8.84 17.26 -5.35
N ASN A 236 7.68 17.38 -4.71
CA ASN A 236 7.56 17.84 -3.34
C ASN A 236 7.93 16.74 -2.34
N ALA A 237 8.08 17.08 -1.06
CA ALA A 237 8.51 16.11 -0.07
C ALA A 237 7.51 14.97 0.14
N GLY A 238 6.20 15.20 0.00
CA GLY A 238 5.18 14.15 0.05
C GLY A 238 5.32 13.13 -1.09
N GLU A 239 5.57 13.60 -2.31
CA GLU A 239 5.86 12.74 -3.47
C GLU A 239 7.16 11.96 -3.28
N LYS A 240 8.18 12.54 -2.63
CA LYS A 240 9.43 11.83 -2.28
C LYS A 240 9.22 10.77 -1.20
N ILE A 241 8.39 11.04 -0.18
CA ILE A 241 7.97 10.03 0.80
C ILE A 241 7.27 8.88 0.08
N TRP A 242 6.39 9.18 -0.88
CA TRP A 242 5.73 8.16 -1.69
C TRP A 242 6.73 7.34 -2.53
N PHE A 243 7.69 7.99 -3.18
CA PHE A 243 8.73 7.28 -3.94
C PHE A 243 9.54 6.33 -3.06
N TRP A 244 10.13 6.81 -1.97
CA TRP A 244 10.98 5.97 -1.10
C TRP A 244 10.17 4.95 -0.29
N GLY A 245 9.00 5.34 0.21
CA GLY A 245 8.16 4.47 1.02
C GLY A 245 7.40 3.44 0.20
N ALA A 246 6.68 3.86 -0.84
CA ALA A 246 5.83 2.97 -1.62
C ALA A 246 6.57 2.30 -2.77
N VAL A 247 7.23 3.06 -3.64
CA VAL A 247 7.90 2.49 -4.82
C VAL A 247 9.11 1.65 -4.42
N VAL A 248 9.94 2.15 -3.51
CA VAL A 248 11.17 1.45 -3.11
C VAL A 248 10.90 0.44 -2.01
N LEU A 249 10.54 0.90 -0.80
CA LEU A 249 10.42 0.02 0.37
C LEU A 249 9.29 -1.00 0.22
N LEU A 250 8.05 -0.55 0.01
CA LEU A 250 6.91 -1.46 -0.15
C LEU A 250 7.01 -2.24 -1.47
N GLY A 251 7.45 -1.61 -2.57
CA GLY A 251 7.69 -2.32 -3.84
C GLY A 251 8.66 -3.48 -3.70
N LEU A 252 9.80 -3.28 -3.02
CA LEU A 252 10.76 -4.34 -2.73
C LEU A 252 10.19 -5.40 -1.79
N LEU A 253 9.51 -4.99 -0.71
CA LEU A 253 8.86 -5.90 0.23
C LEU A 253 7.87 -6.82 -0.49
N MET A 254 6.98 -6.25 -1.30
CA MET A 254 5.97 -6.97 -2.08
C MET A 254 6.61 -7.89 -3.11
N SER A 255 7.67 -7.44 -3.78
CA SER A 255 8.42 -8.24 -4.75
C SER A 255 9.06 -9.45 -4.09
N ALA A 256 9.80 -9.26 -2.99
CA ALA A 256 10.51 -10.32 -2.30
C ALA A 256 9.54 -11.35 -1.69
N THR A 257 8.53 -10.89 -0.96
CA THR A 257 7.53 -11.78 -0.34
C THR A 257 6.66 -12.47 -1.38
N GLY A 258 6.26 -11.78 -2.45
CA GLY A 258 5.49 -12.35 -3.55
C GLY A 258 6.23 -13.46 -4.28
N LEU A 259 7.52 -13.28 -4.58
CA LEU A 259 8.35 -14.32 -5.21
C LEU A 259 8.48 -15.57 -4.31
N VAL A 260 8.63 -15.39 -3.00
CA VAL A 260 8.67 -16.51 -2.04
C VAL A 260 7.36 -17.30 -2.02
N LEU A 261 6.22 -16.59 -2.10
CA LEU A 261 4.89 -17.20 -2.08
C LEU A 261 4.51 -17.86 -3.41
N ASP A 262 4.96 -17.32 -4.54
CA ASP A 262 4.63 -17.81 -5.88
C ASP A 262 5.51 -19.01 -6.28
N PHE A 263 6.81 -18.95 -5.99
CA PHE A 263 7.77 -19.99 -6.39
C PHE A 263 8.06 -21.00 -5.27
N VAL A 264 7.02 -21.69 -4.80
CA VAL A 264 7.13 -22.78 -3.81
C VAL A 264 8.01 -23.93 -4.30
N ASN A 265 8.25 -24.04 -5.61
CA ASN A 265 9.17 -25.01 -6.21
C ASN A 265 10.64 -24.84 -5.80
N PHE A 266 11.03 -23.70 -5.22
CA PHE A 266 12.35 -23.53 -4.59
C PHE A 266 12.40 -24.06 -3.15
N HIS A 267 11.37 -24.81 -2.73
CA HIS A 267 11.28 -25.49 -1.45
C HIS A 267 11.47 -24.56 -0.22
N PRO A 268 10.80 -23.39 -0.13
CA PRO A 268 10.80 -22.61 1.09
C PRO A 268 10.17 -23.42 2.23
N THR A 269 10.68 -23.25 3.43
CA THR A 269 10.11 -23.89 4.62
C THR A 269 8.73 -23.30 4.91
N ARG A 270 7.88 -24.06 5.63
CA ARG A 270 6.56 -23.56 6.06
C ARG A 270 6.64 -22.25 6.83
N TYR A 271 7.68 -22.13 7.66
CA TYR A 271 7.97 -20.91 8.39
C TYR A 271 8.22 -19.73 7.45
N GLN A 272 9.06 -19.90 6.43
CA GLN A 272 9.33 -18.86 5.44
C GLN A 272 8.06 -18.42 4.70
N LEU A 273 7.19 -19.37 4.32
CA LEU A 273 5.91 -19.07 3.69
C LEU A 273 4.97 -18.30 4.62
N GLN A 274 4.90 -18.66 5.90
CA GLN A 274 4.06 -17.96 6.89
C GLN A 274 4.53 -16.53 7.14
N ILE A 275 5.84 -16.33 7.31
CA ILE A 275 6.42 -14.99 7.49
C ILE A 275 6.25 -14.15 6.22
N ALA A 276 6.50 -14.74 5.04
CA ALA A 276 6.28 -14.07 3.77
C ALA A 276 4.81 -13.64 3.62
N ASP A 277 3.85 -14.50 3.96
CA ASP A 277 2.42 -14.18 3.89
C ASP A 277 2.04 -13.03 4.84
N TYR A 278 2.51 -13.02 6.09
CA TYR A 278 2.26 -11.89 7.00
C TYR A 278 2.82 -10.58 6.49
N LEU A 279 4.08 -10.60 6.05
CA LEU A 279 4.75 -9.41 5.51
C LEU A 279 4.08 -8.94 4.22
N HIS A 280 3.62 -9.87 3.37
CA HIS A 280 2.92 -9.56 2.14
C HIS A 280 1.56 -8.92 2.42
N ILE A 281 0.78 -9.44 3.37
CA ILE A 281 -0.51 -8.87 3.74
C ILE A 281 -0.34 -7.50 4.40
N ALA A 282 0.61 -7.35 5.33
CA ALA A 282 0.88 -6.08 5.98
C ALA A 282 1.38 -5.04 4.96
N GLY A 283 2.33 -5.42 4.11
CA GLY A 283 2.85 -4.59 3.03
C GLY A 283 1.77 -4.18 2.04
N ALA A 284 0.95 -5.13 1.57
CA ALA A 284 -0.16 -4.87 0.65
C ALA A 284 -1.16 -3.88 1.26
N THR A 285 -1.52 -4.10 2.53
CA THR A 285 -2.46 -3.23 3.24
C THR A 285 -1.94 -1.79 3.31
N LEU A 286 -0.67 -1.60 3.69
CA LEU A 286 -0.04 -0.27 3.74
C LEU A 286 0.13 0.35 2.36
N TYR A 287 0.43 -0.45 1.34
CA TYR A 287 0.57 0.02 -0.04
C TYR A 287 -0.78 0.49 -0.57
N ILE A 288 -1.85 -0.30 -0.43
CA ILE A 288 -3.20 0.08 -0.85
C ILE A 288 -3.67 1.31 -0.09
N PHE A 289 -3.47 1.35 1.23
CA PHE A 289 -3.76 2.52 2.08
C PHE A 289 -3.11 3.79 1.52
N GLY A 290 -1.79 3.78 1.32
CA GLY A 290 -1.08 4.95 0.82
C GLY A 290 -1.44 5.29 -0.64
N SER A 291 -1.71 4.28 -1.46
CA SER A 291 -2.12 4.45 -2.86
C SER A 291 -3.46 5.18 -2.97
N MET A 292 -4.40 4.95 -2.04
CA MET A 292 -5.65 5.73 -2.00
C MET A 292 -5.37 7.22 -1.79
N GLY A 293 -4.46 7.57 -0.88
CA GLY A 293 -4.04 8.95 -0.66
C GLY A 293 -3.33 9.56 -1.86
N HIS A 294 -2.44 8.80 -2.50
CA HIS A 294 -1.75 9.20 -3.73
C HIS A 294 -2.73 9.45 -4.88
N ILE A 295 -3.69 8.54 -5.09
CA ILE A 295 -4.73 8.69 -6.12
C ILE A 295 -5.60 9.92 -5.83
N TYR A 296 -5.99 10.13 -4.57
CA TYR A 296 -6.76 11.31 -4.17
C TYR A 296 -6.03 12.61 -4.53
N LEU A 297 -4.78 12.79 -4.09
CA LEU A 297 -3.98 13.98 -4.37
C LEU A 297 -3.72 14.14 -5.87
N GLY A 298 -3.41 13.05 -6.57
CA GLY A 298 -3.13 13.04 -8.01
C GLY A 298 -4.36 13.27 -8.90
N THR A 299 -5.58 13.29 -8.34
CA THR A 299 -6.82 13.49 -9.10
C THR A 299 -7.61 14.70 -8.61
N ILE A 300 -8.43 14.51 -7.58
CA ILE A 300 -9.40 15.49 -7.10
C ILE A 300 -8.85 16.41 -6.02
N GLY A 301 -7.84 15.98 -5.26
CA GLY A 301 -7.24 16.76 -4.18
C GLY A 301 -6.39 17.93 -4.70
N THR A 302 -5.69 17.73 -5.81
CA THR A 302 -4.87 18.75 -6.48
C THR A 302 -5.26 18.90 -7.95
N PRO A 303 -6.30 19.69 -8.26
CA PRO A 303 -6.78 19.85 -9.63
C PRO A 303 -5.66 20.29 -10.60
N GLY A 304 -5.46 19.52 -11.67
CA GLY A 304 -4.37 19.73 -12.64
C GLY A 304 -3.24 18.70 -12.55
N ALA A 305 -3.09 18.01 -11.42
CA ALA A 305 -2.12 16.93 -11.27
C ALA A 305 -2.39 15.75 -12.23
N TYR A 306 -3.68 15.38 -12.39
CA TYR A 306 -4.07 14.32 -13.32
C TYR A 306 -3.70 14.63 -14.77
N GLU A 307 -3.90 15.88 -15.20
CA GLU A 307 -3.56 16.34 -16.55
C GLU A 307 -2.06 16.20 -16.84
N ALA A 308 -1.22 16.43 -15.82
CA ALA A 308 0.21 16.21 -15.91
C ALA A 308 0.53 14.75 -16.28
N MET A 309 -0.13 13.79 -15.64
CA MET A 309 0.10 12.37 -15.89
C MET A 309 -0.63 11.83 -17.12
N ARG A 310 -1.70 12.49 -17.58
CA ARG A 310 -2.44 12.08 -18.77
C ARG A 310 -1.81 12.61 -20.05
N HIS A 311 -1.44 13.89 -20.06
CA HIS A 311 -0.97 14.61 -21.25
C HIS A 311 0.52 14.96 -21.20
N GLY A 312 1.11 15.06 -20.01
CA GLY A 312 2.52 15.43 -19.82
C GLY A 312 2.74 16.89 -19.50
N THR A 313 1.72 17.73 -19.61
CA THR A 313 1.84 19.18 -19.45
C THR A 313 0.99 19.69 -18.30
N VAL A 314 1.46 20.77 -17.68
CA VAL A 314 0.75 21.50 -16.62
C VAL A 314 0.67 22.98 -16.96
N ASP A 315 -0.29 23.67 -16.38
CA ASP A 315 -0.37 25.13 -16.46
C ASP A 315 0.80 25.80 -15.70
N ALA A 316 1.31 26.91 -16.23
CA ALA A 316 2.43 27.64 -15.64
C ALA A 316 2.14 28.18 -14.23
N ASN A 317 0.92 28.65 -13.95
CA ASN A 317 0.54 29.10 -12.61
C ASN A 317 0.40 27.91 -11.65
N TRP A 318 -0.10 26.77 -12.14
CA TRP A 318 -0.09 25.53 -11.34
C TRP A 318 1.33 25.13 -10.94
N ALA A 319 2.27 25.17 -11.88
CA ALA A 319 3.67 24.85 -11.62
C ALA A 319 4.29 25.81 -10.61
N ARG A 320 4.02 27.11 -10.73
CA ARG A 320 4.47 28.11 -9.76
C ARG A 320 3.88 27.86 -8.36
N ALA A 321 2.60 27.55 -8.26
CA ALA A 321 1.91 27.35 -6.98
C ALA A 321 2.30 26.04 -6.26
N HIS A 322 2.62 24.98 -7.00
CA HIS A 322 2.89 23.66 -6.39
C HIS A 322 4.37 23.26 -6.40
N HIS A 323 5.14 23.84 -7.32
CA HIS A 323 6.51 23.45 -7.65
C HIS A 323 7.35 24.68 -8.03
N GLU A 324 7.25 25.75 -7.23
CA GLU A 324 7.88 27.06 -7.49
C GLU A 324 9.35 26.97 -7.89
N ILE A 325 10.15 26.19 -7.16
CA ILE A 325 11.59 26.06 -7.40
C ILE A 325 11.84 25.46 -8.79
N TRP A 326 11.06 24.45 -9.16
CA TRP A 326 11.15 23.85 -10.49
C TRP A 326 10.66 24.81 -11.58
N TYR A 327 9.59 25.56 -11.32
CA TYR A 327 9.09 26.55 -12.27
C TYR A 327 10.16 27.61 -12.57
N GLU A 328 10.85 28.11 -11.54
CA GLU A 328 11.96 29.07 -11.69
C GLU A 328 13.11 28.48 -12.51
N GLU A 329 13.48 27.22 -12.28
CA GLU A 329 14.51 26.52 -13.08
C GLU A 329 14.14 26.44 -14.56
N VAL A 330 12.89 26.12 -14.88
CA VAL A 330 12.40 26.03 -16.28
C VAL A 330 12.38 27.40 -16.96
N VAL A 331 11.94 28.44 -16.24
CA VAL A 331 11.92 29.81 -16.77
C VAL A 331 13.33 30.33 -17.00
N GLN A 332 14.29 30.02 -16.12
CA GLN A 332 15.68 30.41 -16.31
C GLN A 332 16.35 29.70 -17.50
N GLN A 333 15.94 28.46 -17.79
CA GLN A 333 16.44 27.69 -18.94
C GLN A 333 15.77 28.06 -20.26
N THR A 334 14.65 28.79 -20.24
CA THR A 334 13.92 29.23 -21.43
C THR A 334 14.11 30.75 -21.60
N PRO A 335 14.91 31.23 -22.57
CA PRO A 335 15.04 32.66 -22.82
C PRO A 335 13.66 33.31 -23.05
N PRO A 336 13.42 34.56 -22.62
CA PRO A 336 12.12 35.21 -22.79
C PRO A 336 11.78 35.22 -24.28
N THR A 337 10.82 34.39 -24.68
CA THR A 337 10.29 34.41 -26.04
C THR A 337 9.53 35.72 -26.18
N ALA A 338 9.94 36.56 -27.13
CA ALA A 338 9.29 37.84 -27.38
C ALA A 338 7.77 37.65 -27.49
N PRO A 339 6.96 38.55 -26.91
CA PRO A 339 5.51 38.44 -27.00
C PRO A 339 5.09 38.35 -28.47
N ALA A 340 4.18 37.42 -28.77
CA ALA A 340 3.64 37.26 -30.11
C ALA A 340 3.12 38.61 -30.62
N PRO A 341 3.36 38.98 -31.90
CA PRO A 341 2.90 40.25 -32.44
C PRO A 341 1.39 40.37 -32.25
N ASN A 342 0.95 41.48 -31.67
CA ASN A 342 -0.46 41.81 -31.53
C ASN A 342 -1.13 41.73 -32.92
N PRO A 343 -2.15 40.86 -33.13
CA PRO A 343 -2.83 40.78 -34.42
C PRO A 343 -3.68 42.02 -34.74
N ARG A 344 -3.74 43.02 -33.86
CA ARG A 344 -4.46 44.30 -34.06
C ARG A 344 -3.54 45.50 -34.33
N GLY A 345 -2.49 45.28 -35.11
CA GLY A 345 -1.66 46.34 -35.67
C GLY A 345 -1.66 46.31 -37.19
N ARG A 346 -2.83 46.51 -37.83
CA ARG A 346 -2.89 46.94 -39.23
C ARG A 346 -3.55 48.33 -39.25
N ILE A 347 -2.68 49.30 -39.53
CA ILE A 347 -2.85 50.63 -40.16
C ILE A 347 -4.01 51.49 -39.68
#